data_AF-A0A7J4DTC5-F1
#
_entry.id   AF-A0A7J4DTC5-F1
#
_cell.length_a   1.000
_cell.length_b   1.000
_cell.length_c   1.000
_cell.angle_alpha   90.00
_cell.angle_beta   90.00
_cell.angle_gamma   90.00
#
_symmetry.space_group_name_H-M   'P 1'
#
loop_
_entity.id
_entity.type
_entity.pdbx_description
1 polymer ?
#
loop_
_entity_poly.entity_id
_entity_poly.type
_entity_poly.pdbx_seq_one_letter_code
_entity_poly.pdbx_strand_id
1 'polypeptide(L)'
;MGEYFMPRVAVLKFPGTNCEEETVYAVREISRVEAEIVWHEEFKWRMWDAVIIPGGFSYGDYGRVGLIASWSRASRELVEAADNGIPIL
;
A
#
# COMPACT_ATOMS: atom_id res chain seq x y z
N MET A 1 8.41 9.92 -29.24
CA MET A 1 8.28 10.34 -27.83
C MET A 1 8.21 9.06 -27.04
N GLY A 2 9.27 8.71 -26.29
CA GLY A 2 9.30 7.46 -25.52
C GLY A 2 8.23 7.50 -24.42
N GLU A 3 7.58 6.36 -24.18
CA GLU A 3 6.75 6.20 -22.98
C GLU A 3 7.65 6.46 -21.77
N TYR A 4 7.44 7.59 -21.09
CA TYR A 4 8.11 7.84 -19.83
C TYR A 4 7.58 6.81 -18.83
N PHE A 5 8.51 6.05 -18.23
CA PHE A 5 8.20 5.17 -17.11
C PHE A 5 7.58 6.00 -16.00
N MET A 6 6.29 5.78 -15.72
CA MET A 6 5.57 6.42 -14.63
C MET A 6 5.40 5.38 -13.52
N PRO A 7 6.06 5.55 -12.36
CA PRO A 7 5.97 4.58 -11.28
C PRO A 7 4.53 4.40 -10.81
N ARG A 8 4.18 3.18 -10.42
CA ARG A 8 2.87 2.83 -9.87
C ARG A 8 2.99 2.47 -8.40
N VAL A 9 2.25 3.19 -7.56
CA VAL A 9 2.27 3.03 -6.10
C VAL A 9 0.98 2.36 -5.63
N ALA A 10 1.10 1.26 -4.89
CA ALA A 10 -0.03 0.69 -4.17
C ALA A 10 -0.23 1.40 -2.84
N VAL A 11 -1.45 1.83 -2.53
CA VAL A 11 -1.86 2.26 -1.19
C VAL A 11 -2.77 1.18 -0.63
N LEU A 12 -2.30 0.43 0.38
CA LEU A 12 -3.05 -0.72 0.87
C LEU A 12 -4.27 -0.31 1.68
N LYS A 13 -5.38 -1.02 1.46
CA LYS A 13 -6.61 -0.89 2.24
C LYS A 13 -6.89 -2.18 2.99
N PHE A 14 -7.02 -2.05 4.31
CA PHE A 14 -7.47 -3.11 5.20
C PHE A 14 -8.88 -2.77 5.72
N PRO A 15 -9.64 -3.73 6.24
CA PRO A 15 -10.83 -3.41 7.04
C PRO A 15 -10.46 -2.38 8.13
N GLY A 16 -11.13 -1.22 8.18
CA GLY A 16 -10.92 -0.21 9.23
C GLY A 16 -9.76 0.79 9.03
N THR A 17 -8.92 0.66 8.00
CA THR A 17 -8.05 1.78 7.60
C THR A 17 -8.92 2.93 7.07
N ASN A 18 -8.41 4.16 7.18
CA ASN A 18 -9.19 5.36 6.86
C ASN A 18 -8.38 6.49 6.23
N CYS A 19 -7.07 6.27 5.97
CA CYS A 19 -6.18 7.28 5.43
C CYS A 19 -5.79 7.06 3.95
N GLU A 20 -6.49 6.19 3.22
CA GLU A 20 -6.07 5.79 1.88
C GLU A 20 -6.24 6.91 0.85
N GLU A 21 -7.35 7.65 0.93
CA GLU A 21 -7.72 8.68 -0.04
C GLU A 21 -6.77 9.88 0.00
N GLU A 22 -6.43 10.38 1.20
CA GLU A 22 -5.46 11.46 1.35
C GLU A 22 -4.04 11.00 1.00
N THR A 23 -3.71 9.73 1.23
CA THR A 23 -2.41 9.17 0.84
C THR A 23 -2.31 9.13 -0.69
N VAL A 24 -3.33 8.63 -1.38
CA VAL A 24 -3.38 8.65 -2.85
C VAL A 24 -3.35 10.07 -3.39
N TYR A 25 -4.12 10.99 -2.79
CA TYR A 25 -4.10 12.40 -3.17
C TYR A 25 -2.69 13.00 -3.04
N ALA A 26 -2.00 12.78 -1.93
CA ALA A 26 -0.65 13.29 -1.71
C ALA A 26 0.35 12.73 -2.75
N VAL A 27 0.30 11.43 -3.04
CA VAL A 27 1.19 10.82 -4.04
C VAL A 27 0.92 11.41 -5.44
N ARG A 28 -0.35 11.48 -5.85
CA ARG A 28 -0.73 11.98 -7.18
C ARG A 28 -0.47 13.48 -7.36
N GLU A 29 -0.87 14.31 -6.41
CA GLU A 29 -0.81 15.76 -6.58
C GLU A 29 0.53 16.39 -6.22
N ILE A 30 1.22 15.86 -5.22
CA ILE A 30 2.48 16.41 -4.75
C ILE A 30 3.64 15.78 -5.51
N SER A 31 3.66 14.45 -5.59
CA SER A 31 4.77 13.72 -6.20
C SER A 31 4.61 13.51 -7.70
N ARG A 32 3.40 13.73 -8.26
CA ARG A 32 3.08 13.50 -9.68
C ARG A 32 3.34 12.05 -10.12
N VAL A 33 3.00 11.10 -9.24
CA VAL A 33 3.16 9.65 -9.46
C VAL A 33 1.78 8.97 -9.45
N GLU A 34 1.62 7.90 -10.24
CA GLU A 34 0.39 7.10 -10.21
C GLU A 34 0.29 6.34 -8.89
N ALA A 35 -0.89 6.40 -8.27
CA ALA A 35 -1.19 5.67 -7.06
C ALA A 35 -2.61 5.10 -7.10
N GLU A 36 -2.81 3.92 -6.54
CA GLU A 36 -4.12 3.26 -6.50
C GLU A 36 -4.37 2.67 -5.12
N ILE A 37 -5.63 2.74 -4.65
CA ILE A 37 -6.06 2.05 -3.43
C ILE A 37 -6.22 0.57 -3.79
N VAL A 38 -5.55 -0.31 -3.06
CA VAL A 38 -5.55 -1.76 -3.31
C VAL A 38 -6.09 -2.50 -2.10
N TRP A 39 -7.13 -3.30 -2.29
CA TRP A 39 -7.64 -4.16 -1.23
C TRP A 39 -6.60 -5.21 -0.83
N HIS A 40 -6.37 -5.39 0.47
CA HIS A 40 -5.29 -6.24 0.98
C HIS A 40 -5.36 -7.71 0.53
N GLU A 41 -6.52 -8.24 0.15
CA GLU A 41 -6.64 -9.61 -0.35
C GLU A 41 -6.28 -9.74 -1.84
N GLU A 42 -6.35 -8.64 -2.58
CA GLU A 42 -6.08 -8.57 -4.02
C GLU A 42 -4.65 -8.13 -4.33
N PHE A 43 -3.92 -7.68 -3.31
CA PHE A 43 -2.54 -7.20 -3.44
C PHE A 43 -1.60 -8.29 -3.96
N LYS A 44 -0.86 -7.93 -5.02
CA LYS A 44 0.21 -8.71 -5.65
C LYS A 44 1.39 -7.79 -5.88
N TRP A 45 2.48 -7.98 -5.16
CA TRP A 45 3.54 -6.97 -5.11
C TRP A 45 4.24 -6.71 -6.46
N ARG A 46 4.34 -7.74 -7.31
CA ARG A 46 5.00 -7.65 -8.64
C ARG A 46 4.34 -6.67 -9.63
N MET A 47 3.19 -6.11 -9.28
CA MET A 47 2.47 -5.13 -10.09
C MET A 47 2.82 -3.67 -9.77
N TRP A 48 3.63 -3.44 -8.75
CA TRP A 48 3.86 -2.12 -8.14
C TRP A 48 5.34 -1.81 -7.99
N ASP A 49 5.69 -0.54 -8.16
CA ASP A 49 7.06 -0.05 -8.01
C ASP A 49 7.35 0.43 -6.58
N ALA A 50 6.30 0.75 -5.80
CA ALA A 50 6.36 1.03 -4.38
C ALA A 50 5.01 0.73 -3.71
N VAL A 51 5.02 0.59 -2.38
CA VAL A 51 3.81 0.33 -1.59
C VAL A 51 3.77 1.26 -0.37
N ILE A 52 2.59 1.75 -0.04
CA ILE A 52 2.32 2.52 1.18
C ILE A 52 1.30 1.77 2.02
N ILE A 53 1.59 1.64 3.32
CA ILE A 53 0.66 1.17 4.34
C ILE A 53 0.09 2.41 5.03
N PRO A 54 -1.10 2.89 4.63
CA PRO A 54 -1.65 4.11 5.17
C PRO A 54 -2.07 3.93 6.64
N GLY A 55 -2.24 5.06 7.32
CA GLY A 55 -2.71 5.10 8.70
C GLY A 55 -4.18 4.68 8.87
N GLY A 56 -4.60 4.65 10.13
CA GLY A 56 -5.97 4.40 10.55
C GLY A 56 -6.07 3.36 11.66
N PHE A 57 -7.20 2.66 11.70
CA PHE A 57 -7.56 1.70 12.75
C PHE A 57 -7.83 0.34 12.12
N SER A 58 -6.82 -0.26 11.48
CA SER A 58 -6.97 -1.56 10.82
C SER A 58 -7.56 -2.59 11.80
N TYR A 59 -8.66 -3.23 11.40
CA TYR A 59 -9.49 -4.12 12.22
C TYR A 59 -9.85 -3.50 13.58
N GLY A 60 -10.10 -2.19 13.64
CA GLY A 60 -10.46 -1.47 14.87
C GLY A 60 -9.42 -1.55 15.98
N ASP A 61 -8.15 -1.82 15.66
CA ASP A 61 -7.07 -2.08 16.61
C ASP A 61 -7.36 -3.20 17.62
N TYR A 62 -8.26 -4.14 17.29
CA TYR A 62 -8.56 -5.28 18.16
C TYR A 62 -7.28 -6.08 18.48
N GLY A 63 -7.05 -6.31 19.79
CA GLY A 63 -5.83 -6.92 20.32
C GLY A 63 -4.71 -5.90 20.55
N ARG A 64 -4.15 -5.36 19.47
CA ARG A 64 -3.24 -4.19 19.43
C ARG A 64 -3.19 -3.63 18.02
N VAL A 65 -2.80 -2.36 17.88
CA VAL A 65 -2.62 -1.69 16.57
C VAL A 65 -1.84 -2.57 15.58
N GLY A 66 -2.42 -2.78 14.40
CA GLY A 66 -1.83 -3.54 13.29
C GLY A 66 -1.71 -5.06 13.46
N LEU A 67 -2.10 -5.65 14.60
CA LEU A 67 -1.88 -7.09 14.85
C LEU A 67 -2.59 -7.98 13.83
N ILE A 68 -3.90 -7.79 13.66
CA ILE A 68 -4.70 -8.63 12.77
C ILE A 68 -4.28 -8.39 11.31
N ALA A 69 -4.01 -7.14 10.93
CA ALA A 69 -3.53 -6.80 9.59
C ALA A 69 -2.20 -7.51 9.27
N SER A 70 -1.28 -7.63 10.24
CA SER A 70 0.03 -8.29 10.06
C SER A 70 -0.04 -9.78 9.69
N TRP A 71 -1.17 -10.44 9.95
CA TRP A 71 -1.40 -11.85 9.59
C TRP A 71 -2.00 -12.04 8.20
N SER A 72 -2.32 -10.95 7.51
CA SER A 72 -2.93 -10.98 6.19
C SER A 72 -2.01 -11.57 5.12
N ARG A 73 -2.61 -11.97 3.99
CA ARG A 73 -1.84 -12.33 2.79
C ARG A 73 -0.99 -11.14 2.29
N ALA A 74 -1.53 -9.92 2.30
CA ALA A 74 -0.79 -8.73 1.91
C ALA A 74 0.50 -8.55 2.73
N SER A 75 0.46 -8.80 4.04
CA SER A 75 1.67 -8.68 4.89
C SER A 75 2.77 -9.66 4.48
N ARG A 76 2.42 -10.87 4.03
CA ARG A 76 3.42 -11.80 3.47
C ARG A 76 3.98 -11.31 2.13
N GLU A 77 3.13 -10.78 1.26
CA GLU A 77 3.56 -10.21 -0.03
C GLU A 77 4.41 -8.95 0.17
N LEU A 78 4.13 -8.13 1.19
CA LEU A 78 4.95 -6.96 1.56
C LEU A 78 6.36 -7.35 2.00
N VAL A 79 6.51 -8.43 2.77
CA VAL A 79 7.84 -8.96 3.15
C VAL A 79 8.60 -9.40 1.90
N GLU A 80 7.96 -10.17 1.00
CA GLU A 80 8.58 -10.59 -0.25
C GLU A 80 8.96 -9.37 -1.13
N ALA A 81 8.09 -8.35 -1.20
CA ALA A 81 8.35 -7.12 -1.93
C ALA A 81 9.59 -6.39 -1.39
N ALA A 82 9.67 -6.23 -0.07
CA ALA A 82 10.80 -5.58 0.60
C ALA A 82 12.11 -6.34 0.38
N ASP A 83 12.09 -7.68 0.47
CA ASP A 83 13.24 -8.55 0.17
C ASP A 83 13.72 -8.41 -1.29
N ASN A 84 12.82 -8.05 -2.22
CA ASN A 84 13.13 -7.78 -3.62
C ASN A 84 13.40 -6.29 -3.93
N GLY A 85 13.54 -5.45 -2.91
CA GLY A 85 13.93 -4.05 -3.06
C GLY A 85 12.80 -3.09 -3.43
N ILE A 86 11.54 -3.53 -3.34
CA ILE A 86 10.39 -2.63 -3.48
C ILE A 86 10.33 -1.72 -2.24
N PRO A 87 10.34 -0.38 -2.40
CA PRO A 87 10.19 0.53 -1.28
C PRO A 87 8.80 0.39 -0.63
N ILE A 88 8.78 0.23 0.70
CA ILE A 88 7.57 0.17 1.52
C ILE A 88 7.60 1.36 2.48
N LEU A 89 6.53 2.15 2.51
CA LEU A 89 6.33 3.30 3.40
C LEU A 89 5.18 3.05 4.38
#